data_AF-A0A194AE52-F1
#
_entry.id   AF-A0A194AE52-F1
#
_cell.length_a   1.000
_cell.length_b   1.000
_cell.length_c   1.000
_cell.angle_alpha   90.00
_cell.angle_beta   90.00
_cell.angle_gamma   90.00
#
_symmetry.space_group_name_H-M   'P 1'
#
loop_
_entity.id
_entity.type
_entity.pdbx_description
1 polymer ?
#
loop_
_entity_poly.entity_id
_entity_poly.type
_entity_poly.pdbx_seq_one_letter_code
_entity_poly.pdbx_strand_id
1 'polypeptide(L)'
;MPRRPFPVTPRFDPTAQKKILQFCYIMYGLVFLAGVTAIVAIVVDYIKKDDARQDPVLSSHYRWQIRTFWFSLLWACVAAPLVVLLGLGVVLGFAVTVWYIYRLVKGWIRLMEYRPMYE
;
A
#
# COMPACT_ATOMS: atom_id res chain seq x y z
N MET A 1 24.74 -13.64 40.16
CA MET A 1 23.51 -13.32 39.40
C MET A 1 23.88 -13.07 37.94
N PRO A 2 23.31 -13.76 36.95
CA PRO A 2 23.55 -13.47 35.53
C PRO A 2 22.84 -12.18 35.13
N ARG A 3 23.57 -11.21 34.58
CA ARG A 3 22.99 -9.99 34.02
C ARG A 3 22.16 -10.37 32.79
N ARG A 4 20.85 -10.13 32.82
CA ARG A 4 20.01 -10.22 31.61
C ARG A 4 20.53 -9.18 30.61
N PRO A 5 20.78 -9.52 29.33
CA PRO A 5 21.08 -8.52 28.33
C PRO A 5 19.91 -7.54 28.24
N PHE A 6 20.19 -6.24 28.30
CA PHE A 6 19.19 -5.22 28.04
C PHE A 6 18.67 -5.37 26.61
N PRO A 7 17.37 -5.08 26.35
CA PRO A 7 16.86 -5.01 24.99
C PRO A 7 17.71 -4.02 24.19
N VAL A 8 18.27 -4.47 23.08
CA VAL A 8 18.98 -3.60 22.14
C VAL A 8 17.94 -2.59 21.65
N THR A 9 18.00 -1.36 22.16
CA THR A 9 17.21 -0.25 21.61
C THR A 9 17.48 -0.19 20.11
N PRO A 10 16.45 -0.08 19.24
CA PRO A 10 16.68 0.08 17.82
C PRO A 10 17.70 1.20 17.62
N ARG A 11 18.88 0.88 17.06
CA ARG A 11 19.88 1.92 16.79
C ARG A 11 19.20 2.93 15.88
N PHE A 12 19.23 4.20 16.28
CA PHE A 12 18.89 5.30 15.39
C PHE A 12 19.78 5.17 14.16
N ASP A 13 19.21 4.72 13.04
CA ASP A 13 19.87 4.66 11.74
C ASP A 13 19.39 5.85 10.90
N PRO A 14 20.21 6.91 10.75
CA PRO A 14 19.87 8.08 9.95
C PRO A 14 19.53 7.71 8.50
N THR A 15 20.11 6.63 7.98
CA THR A 15 19.92 6.18 6.60
C THR A 15 18.54 5.56 6.40
N ALA A 16 18.13 4.67 7.30
CA ALA A 16 16.79 4.10 7.30
C ALA A 16 15.71 5.17 7.49
N GLN A 17 15.91 6.10 8.43
CA GLN A 17 14.97 7.20 8.64
C GLN A 17 14.86 8.11 7.43
N LYS A 18 15.99 8.45 6.78
CA LYS A 18 15.99 9.24 5.55
C LYS A 18 15.20 8.57 4.42
N LYS A 19 15.32 7.24 4.25
CA LYS A 19 14.53 6.47 3.27
C LYS A 19 13.03 6.51 3.55
N ILE A 20 12.64 6.35 4.83
CA ILE A 20 11.24 6.44 5.26
C ILE A 20 10.70 7.85 4.99
N LEU A 21 11.44 8.90 5.35
CA LEU A 21 11.04 10.27 5.08
C LEU A 21 10.95 10.58 3.58
N GLN A 22 11.91 10.12 2.77
CA GLN A 22 11.88 10.27 1.32
C GLN A 22 10.65 9.59 0.71
N PHE A 23 10.32 8.39 1.19
CA PHE A 23 9.10 7.70 0.80
C PHE A 23 7.85 8.52 1.16
N CYS A 24 7.76 9.06 2.37
CA CYS A 24 6.65 9.94 2.77
C CYS A 24 6.54 11.17 1.85
N TYR A 25 7.66 11.81 1.50
CA TYR A 25 7.66 12.94 0.57
C TYR A 25 7.16 12.56 -0.82
N ILE A 26 7.59 11.41 -1.35
CA ILE A 26 7.11 10.88 -2.63
C ILE A 26 5.59 10.63 -2.56
N MET A 27 5.11 10.03 -1.46
CA MET A 27 3.68 9.79 -1.24
C MET A 27 2.87 11.09 -1.20
N TYR A 28 3.36 12.13 -0.52
CA TYR A 28 2.70 13.44 -0.51
C TYR A 28 2.66 14.09 -1.89
N GLY A 29 3.73 13.97 -2.69
CA GLY A 29 3.76 14.47 -4.06
C GLY A 29 2.83 13.70 -5.01
N LEU A 30 2.71 12.39 -4.82
CA LEU A 30 1.90 11.51 -5.68
C LEU A 30 0.38 11.70 -5.52
N VAL A 31 -0.10 12.34 -4.44
CA VAL A 31 -1.52 12.64 -4.27
C VAL A 31 -2.09 13.42 -5.46
N PHE A 32 -1.31 14.31 -6.07
CA PHE A 32 -1.74 15.10 -7.23
C PHE A 32 -1.79 14.31 -8.55
N LEU A 33 -1.19 13.12 -8.61
CA LEU A 33 -1.12 12.27 -9.80
C LEU A 33 -1.87 10.95 -9.63
N ALA A 34 -2.55 10.75 -8.49
CA ALA A 34 -3.00 9.47 -7.97
C ALA A 34 -3.74 8.59 -9.01
N GLY A 35 -4.60 9.18 -9.83
CA GLY A 35 -5.34 8.47 -10.88
C GLY A 35 -4.45 7.89 -11.98
N VAL A 36 -3.62 8.74 -12.62
CA VAL A 36 -2.73 8.31 -13.71
C VAL A 36 -1.68 7.33 -13.20
N THR A 37 -1.12 7.59 -12.02
CA THR A 37 -0.12 6.71 -11.42
C THR A 37 -0.68 5.33 -11.05
N ALA A 38 -1.95 5.26 -10.62
CA ALA A 38 -2.60 3.98 -10.34
C ALA A 38 -2.79 3.14 -11.62
N ILE A 39 -3.08 3.78 -12.75
CA ILE A 39 -3.20 3.11 -14.07
C ILE A 39 -1.83 2.54 -14.49
N VAL A 40 -0.76 3.33 -14.38
CA VAL A 40 0.59 2.84 -14.71
C VAL A 40 0.98 1.67 -13.80
N ALA A 41 0.71 1.78 -12.50
CA ALA A 41 1.02 0.72 -11.54
C ALA A 41 0.30 -0.59 -11.88
N ILE A 42 -1.01 -0.58 -12.17
CA ILE A 42 -1.75 -1.80 -12.48
C ILE A 42 -1.28 -2.44 -13.80
N VAL A 43 -0.88 -1.64 -14.80
CA VAL A 43 -0.28 -2.16 -16.04
C VAL A 43 1.03 -2.87 -15.76
N VAL A 44 1.92 -2.26 -14.97
CA VAL A 44 3.18 -2.87 -14.55
C VAL A 44 2.92 -4.16 -13.77
N ASP A 45 1.96 -4.17 -12.86
CA ASP A 45 1.60 -5.36 -12.09
C ASP A 45 1.18 -6.52 -13.01
N TYR A 46 0.35 -6.25 -14.02
CA TYR A 46 -0.06 -7.28 -14.98
C TYR A 46 1.08 -7.77 -15.88
N ILE A 47 2.01 -6.90 -16.25
CA ILE A 47 3.20 -7.28 -17.03
C ILE A 47 4.17 -8.11 -16.18
N LYS A 48 4.40 -7.71 -14.93
CA LYS A 48 5.44 -8.29 -14.07
C LYS A 48 4.98 -9.42 -13.16
N LYS A 49 3.67 -9.62 -12.98
CA LYS A 49 3.15 -10.73 -12.16
C LYS A 49 3.65 -12.11 -12.61
N ASP A 50 3.93 -12.28 -13.91
CA ASP A 50 4.32 -13.58 -14.46
C ASP A 50 5.81 -13.87 -14.20
N ASP A 51 6.68 -12.85 -14.26
CA ASP A 51 8.08 -12.92 -13.83
C ASP A 51 8.20 -13.34 -12.35
N ALA A 52 7.25 -12.91 -11.52
CA ALA A 52 7.23 -13.16 -10.09
C ALA A 52 6.63 -14.52 -9.67
N ARG A 53 6.16 -15.35 -10.61
CA ARG A 53 5.49 -16.63 -10.28
C ARG A 53 6.37 -17.61 -9.52
N GLN A 54 7.68 -17.54 -9.71
CA GLN A 54 8.64 -18.44 -9.07
C GLN A 54 8.87 -18.09 -7.59
N ASP A 55 8.50 -16.87 -7.18
CA ASP A 55 8.62 -16.39 -5.80
C ASP A 55 7.20 -16.23 -5.19
N PRO A 56 6.81 -17.11 -4.25
CA PRO A 56 5.52 -17.02 -3.57
C PRO A 56 5.28 -15.67 -2.87
N VAL A 57 6.34 -15.03 -2.34
CA VAL A 57 6.24 -13.74 -1.67
C VAL A 57 5.90 -12.66 -2.69
N LEU A 58 6.68 -12.53 -3.76
CA LEU A 58 6.43 -11.51 -4.80
C LEU A 58 5.10 -11.74 -5.52
N SER A 59 4.77 -12.99 -5.88
CA SER A 59 3.50 -13.31 -6.53
C SER A 59 2.27 -12.96 -5.66
N SER A 60 2.41 -13.05 -4.33
CA SER A 60 1.36 -12.65 -3.39
C SER A 60 1.17 -11.13 -3.34
N HIS A 61 2.25 -10.36 -3.46
CA HIS A 61 2.23 -8.89 -3.50
C HIS A 61 1.60 -8.34 -4.77
N TYR A 62 1.99 -8.85 -5.94
CA TYR A 62 1.34 -8.46 -7.21
C TYR A 62 -0.17 -8.72 -7.16
N ARG A 63 -0.58 -9.87 -6.62
CA ARG A 63 -2.01 -10.21 -6.45
C ARG A 63 -2.71 -9.27 -5.47
N TRP A 64 -2.04 -8.84 -4.40
CA TRP A 64 -2.55 -7.87 -3.44
C TRP A 64 -2.73 -6.48 -4.06
N GLN A 65 -1.76 -5.99 -4.83
CA GLN A 65 -1.83 -4.69 -5.51
C GLN A 65 -2.94 -4.69 -6.58
N ILE A 66 -2.99 -5.73 -7.43
CA ILE A 66 -4.05 -5.90 -8.44
C ILE A 66 -5.44 -5.87 -7.80
N ARG A 67 -5.66 -6.64 -6.72
CA ARG A 67 -6.94 -6.63 -5.99
C ARG A 67 -7.25 -5.26 -5.41
N THR A 68 -6.26 -4.58 -4.84
CA THR A 68 -6.43 -3.25 -4.25
C THR A 68 -6.86 -2.24 -5.31
N PHE A 69 -6.28 -2.27 -6.51
CA PHE A 69 -6.74 -1.44 -7.62
C PHE A 69 -8.22 -1.69 -7.96
N TRP A 70 -8.61 -2.95 -8.22
CA TRP A 70 -9.98 -3.28 -8.62
C TRP A 70 -11.02 -2.98 -7.55
N PHE A 71 -10.72 -3.25 -6.28
CA PHE A 71 -11.60 -2.87 -5.19
C PHE A 71 -11.69 -1.34 -5.02
N SER A 72 -10.58 -0.61 -5.23
CA SER A 72 -10.61 0.86 -5.18
C SER A 72 -11.46 1.44 -6.30
N LEU A 73 -11.34 0.89 -7.52
CA LEU A 73 -12.16 1.28 -8.66
C LEU A 73 -13.64 0.97 -8.41
N LEU A 74 -13.95 -0.23 -7.91
CA LEU A 74 -15.32 -0.61 -7.54
C LEU A 74 -15.91 0.39 -6.52
N TRP A 75 -15.19 0.67 -5.43
CA TRP A 75 -15.67 1.59 -4.40
C TRP A 75 -15.79 3.03 -4.91
N ALA A 76 -14.90 3.47 -5.80
CA ALA A 76 -15.02 4.78 -6.45
C ALA A 76 -16.30 4.86 -7.31
N CYS A 77 -16.60 3.82 -8.09
CA CYS A 77 -17.83 3.74 -8.88
C CYS A 77 -19.09 3.70 -8.01
N VAL A 78 -19.03 3.10 -6.80
CA VAL A 78 -20.15 3.08 -5.84
C VAL A 78 -20.29 4.42 -5.12
N ALA A 79 -19.18 5.06 -4.73
CA ALA A 79 -19.20 6.31 -3.99
C ALA A 79 -19.66 7.50 -4.85
N ALA A 80 -19.28 7.54 -6.13
CA ALA A 80 -19.61 8.64 -7.05
C ALA A 80 -21.13 9.00 -7.10
N PRO A 81 -22.06 8.06 -7.35
CA PRO A 81 -23.50 8.37 -7.33
C PRO A 81 -24.02 8.68 -5.92
N LEU A 82 -23.44 8.09 -4.86
CA LEU A 82 -23.87 8.32 -3.48
C LEU A 82 -23.49 9.72 -2.95
N VAL A 83 -22.47 10.36 -3.52
CA VAL A 83 -22.14 11.77 -3.22
C VAL A 83 -23.29 12.68 -3.66
N VAL A 84 -23.83 12.45 -4.86
CA VAL A 84 -24.85 13.31 -5.48
C VAL A 84 -26.21 13.17 -4.79
N LEU A 85 -26.53 11.99 -4.24
CA LEU A 85 -27.88 11.69 -3.74
C LEU A 85 -28.11 12.03 -2.27
N LEU A 86 -27.10 11.88 -1.39
CA LEU A 86 -27.34 11.90 0.07
C LEU A 86 -26.19 12.50 0.91
N GLY A 87 -25.11 13.00 0.30
CA GLY A 87 -23.89 13.41 1.02
C GLY A 87 -23.10 12.27 1.69
N LEU A 88 -23.71 11.07 1.82
CA LEU A 88 -23.11 9.85 2.34
C LEU A 88 -21.90 9.37 1.52
N GLY A 89 -21.82 9.74 0.24
CA GLY A 89 -20.65 9.45 -0.58
C GLY A 89 -19.34 10.05 -0.04
N VAL A 90 -19.40 11.13 0.75
CA VAL A 90 -18.20 11.72 1.39
C VAL A 90 -17.68 10.80 2.50
N VAL A 91 -18.58 10.27 3.35
CA VAL A 91 -18.22 9.33 4.42
C VAL A 91 -17.68 8.03 3.84
N LEU A 92 -18.34 7.51 2.80
CA LEU A 92 -17.86 6.32 2.09
C LEU A 92 -16.50 6.57 1.43
N GLY A 93 -16.33 7.71 0.74
CA GLY A 93 -15.07 8.09 0.11
C GLY A 93 -13.93 8.20 1.11
N PHE A 94 -14.17 8.78 2.29
CA PHE A 94 -13.20 8.83 3.37
C PHE A 94 -12.83 7.42 3.87
N ALA A 95 -13.82 6.57 4.14
CA ALA A 95 -13.58 5.20 4.58
C ALA A 95 -12.76 4.39 3.55
N VAL A 96 -13.08 4.53 2.26
CA VAL A 96 -12.34 3.91 1.15
C VAL A 96 -10.92 4.44 1.08
N THR A 97 -10.71 5.73 1.29
CA THR A 97 -9.38 6.35 1.29
C THR A 97 -8.52 5.80 2.43
N VAL A 98 -9.06 5.74 3.65
CA VAL A 98 -8.36 5.15 4.81
C VAL A 98 -8.03 3.68 4.57
N TRP A 99 -8.98 2.90 4.04
CA TRP A 99 -8.77 1.50 3.69
C TRP A 99 -7.69 1.32 2.61
N TYR A 100 -7.65 2.19 1.60
CA TYR A 100 -6.66 2.16 0.53
C TYR A 100 -5.26 2.43 1.07
N ILE A 101 -5.10 3.49 1.88
CA ILE A 101 -3.83 3.84 2.53
C ILE A 101 -3.35 2.69 3.42
N TYR A 102 -4.23 2.12 4.24
CA TYR A 102 -3.91 0.95 5.05
C TYR A 102 -3.36 -0.21 4.21
N ARG A 103 -4.00 -0.51 3.06
CA ARG A 103 -3.54 -1.60 2.18
C ARG A 103 -2.20 -1.32 1.52
N LEU A 104 -1.92 -0.08 1.15
CA LEU A 104 -0.61 0.32 0.63
C LEU A 104 0.47 0.15 1.69
N VAL A 105 0.26 0.73 2.88
CA VAL A 105 1.23 0.67 3.99
C VAL A 105 1.46 -0.78 4.42
N LYS A 106 0.40 -1.57 4.59
CA LYS A 106 0.51 -2.98 4.96
C LYS A 106 1.24 -3.82 3.91
N GLY A 107 0.94 -3.62 2.63
CA GLY A 107 1.62 -4.30 1.54
C GLY A 107 3.11 -3.96 1.48
N TRP A 108 3.42 -2.67 1.66
CA TRP A 108 4.79 -2.16 1.67
C TRP A 108 5.63 -2.71 2.83
N ILE A 109 5.11 -2.62 4.07
CA ILE A 109 5.81 -3.14 5.26
C ILE A 109 6.13 -4.62 5.09
N ARG A 110 5.16 -5.43 4.63
CA ARG A 110 5.39 -6.86 4.40
C ARG A 110 6.42 -7.14 3.31
N LEU A 111 6.42 -6.35 2.24
CA LEU A 111 7.42 -6.47 1.18
C LEU A 111 8.83 -6.14 1.71
N MET A 112 8.97 -5.10 2.52
CA MET A 112 10.24 -4.73 3.16
C MET A 112 10.76 -5.82 4.09
N GLU A 113 9.86 -6.54 4.78
CA GLU A 113 10.18 -7.68 5.62
C GLU A 113 10.30 -9.00 4.84
N TYR A 114 10.11 -8.97 3.52
CA TYR A 114 10.09 -10.15 2.64
C TYR A 114 9.13 -11.26 3.12
N ARG A 115 7.92 -10.85 3.54
CA ARG A 115 6.85 -11.76 3.98
C ARG A 115 5.71 -11.81 2.96
N PRO A 116 5.08 -12.98 2.74
CA PRO A 116 3.94 -13.09 1.83
C PRO A 116 2.71 -12.34 2.35
N MET A 117 1.79 -12.01 1.45
CA MET A 117 0.51 -11.36 1.79
C MET A 117 -0.55 -12.33 2.30
N TYR A 118 -0.43 -13.60 1.92
CA TYR A 118 -1.32 -14.69 2.32
C TYR A 118 -0.42 -15.79 2.91
N GLU A 119 -0.69 -16.17 4.15
CA GLU A 119 -0.09 -17.33 4.84
C GLU A 119 -0.98 -18.55 4.65
#